data_AF-A0A3C1KAD2-F1
#
_entry.id   AF-A0A3C1KAD2-F1
#
_cell.length_a   1.000
_cell.length_b   1.000
_cell.length_c   1.000
_cell.angle_alpha   90.00
_cell.angle_beta   90.00
_cell.angle_gamma   90.00
#
_symmetry.space_group_name_H-M   'P 1'
#
loop_
_entity.id
_entity.type
_entity.pdbx_description
1 polymer ?
#
loop_
_entity_poly.entity_id
_entity_poly.type
_entity_poly.pdbx_seq_one_letter_code
_entity_poly.pdbx_strand_id
1 'polypeptide(L)'
;GSRRGNHEVMIRGTFANIRLKNELTAAVNDGAVVEGGYTRDFTQAGGPQSYIYDASQNYQEQGTPLVVFGGKEYGSGSSRDWAAKGTRLLGVKAVITESFERIH
;
A
#
# COMPACT_ATOMS: atom_id res chain seq x y z
N GLY A 1 4.72 3.93 16.37
CA GLY A 1 5.34 5.18 16.87
C GLY A 1 6.73 4.93 17.41
N SER A 2 6.86 4.13 18.46
CA SER A 2 8.13 3.84 19.14
C SER A 2 9.22 3.17 18.29
N ARG A 3 8.83 2.50 17.19
CA ARG A 3 9.76 1.77 16.29
C ARG A 3 10.19 2.55 15.04
N ARG A 4 9.99 3.87 15.00
CA ARG A 4 10.25 4.72 13.81
C ARG A 4 11.71 4.67 13.32
N GLY A 5 12.67 4.33 14.18
CA GLY A 5 14.08 4.16 13.82
C GLY A 5 14.42 2.81 13.16
N ASN A 6 13.54 1.80 13.23
CA ASN A 6 13.75 0.52 12.57
C ASN A 6 13.01 0.51 11.22
N HIS A 7 13.78 0.57 10.14
CA HIS A 7 13.21 0.65 8.80
C HIS A 7 12.43 -0.62 8.40
N GLU A 8 12.88 -1.81 8.78
CA GLU A 8 12.19 -3.07 8.47
C GLU A 8 10.77 -3.11 9.05
N VAL A 9 10.62 -2.67 10.30
CA VAL A 9 9.31 -2.58 10.96
C VAL A 9 8.42 -1.55 10.28
N MET A 10 8.98 -0.40 9.92
CA MET A 10 8.20 0.70 9.38
C MET A 10 7.78 0.48 7.92
N ILE A 11 8.59 -0.20 7.12
CA ILE A 11 8.20 -0.62 5.76
C ILE A 11 7.01 -1.58 5.84
N ARG A 12 7.07 -2.61 6.71
CA ARG A 12 5.95 -3.54 6.94
C ARG A 12 4.70 -2.88 7.49
N GLY A 13 4.85 -1.76 8.19
CA GLY A 13 3.74 -0.94 8.69
C GLY A 13 3.13 0.01 7.64
N THR A 14 3.73 0.13 6.45
CA THR A 14 3.23 1.01 5.38
C THR A 14 1.99 0.38 4.75
N PHE A 15 0.90 1.16 4.65
CA PHE A 15 -0.43 0.67 4.26
C PHE A 15 -0.99 -0.47 5.14
N ALA A 16 -0.45 -0.71 6.35
CA ALA A 16 -0.91 -1.78 7.24
C ALA A 16 -2.04 -1.36 8.21
N ASN A 17 -2.76 -0.27 7.91
CA ASN A 17 -3.85 0.19 8.77
C ASN A 17 -5.02 -0.80 8.70
N ILE A 18 -5.53 -1.26 9.85
CA ILE A 18 -6.65 -2.19 9.95
C ILE A 18 -7.96 -1.67 9.33
N ARG A 19 -8.06 -0.36 9.08
CA ARG A 19 -9.22 0.30 8.46
C ARG A 19 -8.99 0.68 6.99
N LEU A 20 -7.83 0.37 6.42
CA LEU A 20 -7.57 0.62 5.01
C LEU A 20 -8.54 -0.19 4.15
N LYS A 21 -9.10 0.42 3.12
CA LYS A 21 -9.98 -0.24 2.15
C LYS A 21 -9.31 -0.22 0.79
N ASN A 22 -8.98 -1.40 0.28
CA ASN A 22 -8.38 -1.56 -1.04
C ASN A 22 -9.38 -2.27 -1.95
N GLU A 23 -9.87 -1.55 -2.96
CA GLU A 23 -10.91 -2.03 -3.89
C GLU A 23 -10.50 -3.30 -4.65
N LEU A 24 -9.20 -3.52 -4.85
CA LEU A 24 -8.68 -4.72 -5.51
C LEU A 24 -9.05 -6.01 -4.79
N THR A 25 -9.30 -5.95 -3.48
CA THR A 25 -9.69 -7.12 -2.68
C THR A 25 -11.06 -7.66 -3.07
N ALA A 26 -11.98 -6.82 -3.55
CA ALA A 26 -13.33 -7.26 -3.96
C ALA A 26 -13.29 -8.30 -5.09
N ALA A 27 -12.29 -8.22 -5.97
CA ALA A 27 -12.13 -9.14 -7.09
C ALA A 27 -11.83 -10.60 -6.66
N VAL A 28 -11.46 -10.83 -5.40
CA VAL A 28 -11.09 -12.15 -4.86
C VAL A 28 -11.75 -12.48 -3.53
N ASN A 29 -12.79 -11.73 -3.16
CA ASN A 29 -13.57 -11.95 -1.94
C ASN A 29 -15.07 -11.77 -2.22
N ASP A 30 -15.59 -12.41 -3.26
CA ASP A 30 -17.02 -12.42 -3.61
C ASP A 30 -17.65 -11.01 -3.72
N GLY A 31 -16.88 -10.04 -4.23
CA GLY A 31 -17.31 -8.65 -4.38
C GLY A 31 -17.18 -7.79 -3.11
N ALA A 32 -16.73 -8.36 -1.98
CA ALA A 32 -16.55 -7.62 -0.74
C ALA A 32 -15.15 -6.99 -0.63
N VAL A 33 -15.10 -5.70 -0.30
CA VAL A 33 -13.84 -5.01 0.03
C VAL A 33 -13.43 -5.38 1.46
N VAL A 34 -12.27 -5.98 1.62
CA VAL A 34 -11.72 -6.40 2.92
C VAL A 34 -10.97 -5.23 3.56
N GLU A 35 -11.28 -4.90 4.81
CA GLU A 35 -10.52 -3.90 5.57
C GLU A 35 -9.18 -4.48 6.06
N GLY A 36 -8.12 -3.68 5.91
CA GLY A 36 -6.78 -4.01 6.41
C GLY A 36 -5.69 -3.73 5.38
N GLY A 37 -4.46 -4.09 5.75
CA GLY A 37 -3.28 -3.96 4.88
C GLY A 37 -3.20 -4.99 3.78
N TYR A 38 -4.31 -5.22 3.08
CA TYR A 38 -4.47 -6.26 2.08
C TYR A 38 -4.50 -5.67 0.66
N THR A 39 -4.07 -6.49 -0.28
CA THR A 39 -4.19 -6.23 -1.72
C THR A 39 -4.42 -7.53 -2.46
N ARG A 40 -4.72 -7.40 -3.75
CA ARG A 40 -4.64 -8.50 -4.69
C ARG A 40 -3.22 -8.59 -5.24
N ASP A 41 -2.62 -9.78 -5.19
CA ASP A 41 -1.25 -9.99 -5.69
C ASP A 41 -1.26 -10.66 -7.07
N PHE A 42 -1.24 -9.86 -8.13
CA PHE A 42 -1.24 -10.36 -9.52
C PHE A 42 0.05 -11.10 -9.93
N THR A 43 1.09 -11.12 -9.10
CA THR A 43 2.30 -11.91 -9.37
C THR A 43 2.09 -13.40 -9.17
N GLN A 44 1.07 -13.78 -8.39
CA GLN A 44 0.73 -15.16 -8.08
C GLN A 44 -0.42 -15.65 -8.97
N ALA A 45 -0.44 -16.96 -9.25
CA ALA A 45 -1.50 -17.55 -10.07
C ALA A 45 -2.89 -17.28 -9.47
N GLY A 46 -3.83 -16.81 -10.29
CA GLY A 46 -5.19 -16.40 -9.87
C GLY A 46 -5.28 -15.03 -9.19
N GLY A 47 -4.13 -14.45 -8.82
CA GLY A 47 -4.04 -13.17 -8.14
C GLY A 47 -4.78 -13.16 -6.80
N PRO A 48 -4.38 -13.97 -5.81
CA PRO A 48 -5.05 -14.09 -4.51
C PRO A 48 -4.90 -12.82 -3.66
N GLN A 49 -5.65 -12.75 -2.57
CA GLN A 49 -5.43 -11.74 -1.54
C GLN A 49 -4.09 -12.01 -0.83
N SER A 50 -3.33 -10.95 -0.57
CA SER A 50 -2.07 -10.98 0.18
C SER A 50 -1.92 -9.71 1.02
N TYR A 51 -0.98 -9.70 1.97
CA TYR A 51 -0.56 -8.45 2.60
C TYR A 51 0.17 -7.57 1.60
N ILE A 52 -0.02 -6.25 1.71
CA ILE A 52 0.61 -5.28 0.79
C ILE A 52 2.13 -5.40 0.81
N TYR A 53 2.74 -5.62 1.98
CA TYR A 53 4.18 -5.80 2.08
C TYR A 53 4.65 -7.03 1.29
N ASP A 54 4.02 -8.19 1.50
CA ASP A 54 4.42 -9.45 0.84
C ASP A 54 4.25 -9.35 -0.68
N ALA A 55 3.11 -8.83 -1.14
CA ALA A 55 2.90 -8.55 -2.56
C ALA A 55 3.98 -7.62 -3.11
N SER A 56 4.33 -6.54 -2.40
CA SER A 56 5.37 -5.61 -2.84
C SER A 56 6.74 -6.26 -2.98
N GLN A 57 7.07 -7.24 -2.12
CA GLN A 57 8.33 -7.99 -2.23
C GLN A 57 8.33 -8.85 -3.51
N ASN A 58 7.24 -9.56 -3.80
CA ASN A 58 7.12 -10.35 -5.03
C ASN A 58 7.31 -9.49 -6.29
N TYR A 59 6.70 -8.31 -6.33
CA TYR A 59 6.88 -7.35 -7.44
C TYR A 59 8.33 -6.85 -7.54
N GLN A 60 8.99 -6.57 -6.41
CA GLN A 60 10.40 -6.14 -6.39
C GLN A 60 11.34 -7.25 -6.88
N GLU A 61 11.12 -8.50 -6.47
CA GLU A 61 11.89 -9.67 -6.94
C GLU A 61 11.76 -9.85 -8.46
N GLN A 62 10.59 -9.55 -9.02
CA GLN A 62 10.33 -9.57 -10.46
C GLN A 62 10.79 -8.29 -11.19
N GLY A 63 11.39 -7.32 -10.47
CA GLY A 63 11.81 -6.03 -11.06
C GLY A 63 10.66 -5.18 -11.61
N THR A 64 9.42 -5.46 -11.21
CA THR A 64 8.22 -4.81 -11.75
C THR A 64 7.85 -3.60 -10.89
N PRO A 65 7.78 -2.38 -11.45
CA PRO A 65 7.49 -1.17 -10.68
C PRO A 65 6.02 -1.11 -10.24
N LEU A 66 5.77 -0.51 -9.08
CA LEU A 66 4.43 -0.33 -8.53
C LEU A 66 3.91 1.10 -8.69
N VAL A 67 2.59 1.23 -8.76
CA VAL A 67 1.86 2.51 -8.76
C VAL A 67 0.70 2.41 -7.76
N VAL A 68 0.41 3.50 -7.05
CA VAL A 68 -0.77 3.61 -6.19
C VAL A 68 -1.83 4.47 -6.90
N PHE A 69 -3.07 4.01 -6.89
CA PHE A 69 -4.23 4.81 -7.29
C PHE A 69 -5.00 5.27 -6.04
N GLY A 70 -5.40 6.54 -6.02
CA GLY A 70 -6.16 7.14 -4.92
C GLY A 70 -7.30 8.02 -5.41
N GLY A 71 -8.25 8.31 -4.52
CA GLY A 71 -9.36 9.23 -4.79
C GLY A 71 -8.98 10.69 -4.57
N LYS A 72 -9.85 11.45 -3.91
CA LYS A 72 -9.60 12.84 -3.51
C LYS A 72 -8.87 12.89 -2.17
N GLU A 73 -8.17 14.00 -1.94
CA GLU A 73 -7.51 14.33 -0.67
C GLU A 73 -6.53 13.23 -0.20
N TYR A 74 -5.81 12.63 -1.15
CA TYR A 74 -4.82 11.61 -0.86
C TYR A 74 -3.75 12.19 0.05
N GLY A 75 -3.51 11.49 1.16
CA GLY A 75 -2.54 11.90 2.16
C GLY A 75 -3.05 12.82 3.26
N SER A 76 -4.37 13.07 3.32
CA SER A 76 -4.98 13.85 4.39
C SER A 76 -4.68 13.32 5.80
N GLY A 77 -4.58 14.25 6.76
CA GLY A 77 -4.28 13.96 8.16
C GLY A 77 -2.93 14.53 8.60
N SER A 78 -2.40 14.01 9.71
CA SER A 78 -1.11 14.48 10.23
C SER A 78 0.05 14.02 9.35
N SER A 79 0.98 14.93 9.06
CA SER A 79 2.24 14.59 8.40
C SER A 79 3.00 13.55 9.22
N ARG A 80 3.51 12.52 8.55
CA ARG A 80 4.19 11.37 9.15
C ARG A 80 5.41 11.04 8.31
N ASP A 81 6.57 10.98 8.95
CA ASP A 81 7.89 10.74 8.32
C ASP A 81 7.91 9.53 7.36
N TRP A 82 7.05 8.54 7.62
CA TRP A 82 7.01 7.28 6.89
C TRP A 82 5.93 7.20 5.80
N ALA A 83 5.08 8.21 5.65
CA ALA A 83 4.03 8.21 4.62
C ALA A 83 4.63 8.18 3.20
N ALA A 84 5.60 9.06 2.92
CA ALA A 84 6.31 9.06 1.64
C ALA A 84 7.45 8.01 1.60
N LYS A 85 8.26 7.94 2.67
CA LYS A 85 9.42 7.04 2.72
C LYS A 85 9.02 5.56 2.64
N GLY A 86 7.99 5.16 3.37
CA GLY A 86 7.46 3.80 3.34
C GLY A 86 6.95 3.42 1.96
N THR A 87 6.14 4.29 1.36
CA THR A 87 5.59 4.10 0.00
C THR A 87 6.71 3.87 -1.03
N ARG A 88 7.76 4.68 -1.00
CA ARG A 88 8.93 4.50 -1.89
C ARG A 88 9.68 3.18 -1.62
N LEU A 89 9.84 2.78 -0.37
CA LEU A 89 10.55 1.55 0.02
C LEU A 89 9.75 0.27 -0.29
N LEU A 90 8.43 0.36 -0.45
CA LEU A 90 7.63 -0.71 -1.03
C LEU A 90 7.86 -0.87 -2.55
N GLY A 91 8.60 0.03 -3.20
CA GLY A 91 8.87 -0.03 -4.64
C GLY A 91 7.90 0.77 -5.50
N VAL A 92 7.00 1.55 -4.88
CA VAL A 92 6.09 2.46 -5.59
C VAL A 92 6.88 3.57 -6.28
N LYS A 93 6.63 3.75 -7.58
CA LYS A 93 7.29 4.77 -8.43
C LYS A 93 6.42 5.98 -8.73
N ALA A 94 5.10 5.82 -8.65
CA ALA A 94 4.15 6.90 -8.85
C ALA A 94 2.90 6.72 -7.98
N VAL A 95 2.26 7.84 -7.66
CA VAL A 95 0.92 7.90 -7.08
C VAL A 95 0.04 8.71 -8.03
N ILE A 96 -1.09 8.15 -8.43
CA ILE A 96 -2.06 8.78 -9.33
C ILE A 96 -3.35 8.94 -8.54
N THR A 97 -3.84 10.18 -8.43
CA THR A 97 -4.96 10.48 -7.55
C THR A 97 -5.72 11.70 -8.07
N GLU A 98 -6.99 11.85 -7.68
CA GLU A 98 -7.81 13.00 -8.11
C GLU A 98 -7.32 14.31 -7.47
N SER A 99 -6.84 14.27 -6.22
CA SER A 99 -6.18 15.39 -5.56
C SER A 99 -5.29 14.94 -4.40
N PHE A 100 -4.25 15.73 -4.10
CA PHE A 100 -3.37 15.54 -2.96
C PHE A 100 -3.71 16.53 -1.83
N GLU A 101 -3.48 16.13 -0.58
CA GLU A 101 -3.29 17.10 0.50
C GLU A 101 -1.91 17.79 0.34
N ARG A 102 -1.82 19.08 0.65
CA ARG A 102 -0.67 19.93 0.31
C ARG A 102 0.66 19.49 0.95
N ILE A 103 0.63 18.93 2.16
CA ILE A 103 1.85 18.57 2.92
C ILE A 103 2.32 17.16 2.60
N HIS A 104 1.40 16.27 2.21
CA HIS A 104 1.70 14.88 1.90
C HIS A 104 2.65 14.74 0.70
#